data_AF-A0A496YYT1-F1
#
_entry.id   AF-A0A496YYT1-F1
#
_cell.length_a   1.000
_cell.length_b   1.000
_cell.length_c   1.000
_cell.angle_alpha   90.00
_cell.angle_beta   90.00
_cell.angle_gamma   90.00
#
_symmetry.space_group_name_H-M   'P 1'
#
loop_
_entity.id
_entity.type
_entity.pdbx_description
1 polymer ?
#
loop_
_entity_poly.entity_id
_entity_poly.type
_entity_poly.pdbx_seq_one_letter_code
_entity_poly.pdbx_strand_id
1 'polypeptide(L)'
;MDGRLFLCTARFLQNNGVDEAAYRSAISRAYYACFIAVRDLVFRVCSPEYRRKAGIKDERGIGHKPLREYYLKNGTTESVKRLRDDLKSLYTSRIDADYNMRQTITKDDAQYAIEEAELVLQSLSMVSEKEIETAVNNYFQAIYPDQEQEQ
;
A
#
# COMPACT_ATOMS: atom_id res chain seq x y z
N MET A 1 13.11 -2.97 -4.08
CA MET A 1 13.60 -1.59 -3.82
C MET A 1 13.12 -1.25 -2.42
N ASP A 2 13.97 -0.77 -1.52
CA ASP A 2 13.59 -0.58 -0.11
C ASP A 2 12.63 0.62 0.05
N GLY A 3 11.44 0.37 0.60
CA GLY A 3 10.45 1.42 0.89
C GLY A 3 10.99 2.53 1.81
N ARG A 4 11.98 2.23 2.66
CA ARG A 4 12.64 3.22 3.53
C ARG A 4 13.35 4.32 2.74
N LEU A 5 13.90 4.01 1.56
CA LEU A 5 14.54 5.01 0.71
C LEU A 5 13.53 6.04 0.20
N PHE A 6 12.30 5.62 -0.08
CA PHE A 6 11.23 6.52 -0.50
C PHE A 6 10.82 7.47 0.63
N LEU A 7 10.68 6.96 1.87
CA LEU A 7 10.34 7.81 3.01
C LEU A 7 11.46 8.83 3.31
N CYS A 8 12.73 8.42 3.25
CA CYS A 8 13.86 9.34 3.37
C CYS A 8 13.83 10.43 2.28
N THR A 9 13.49 10.05 1.05
CA THR A 9 13.34 11.00 -0.06
C THR A 9 12.17 11.96 0.19
N ALA A 10 11.05 11.47 0.71
CA ALA A 10 9.89 12.29 1.06
C ALA A 10 10.27 13.36 2.10
N ARG A 11 10.94 12.95 3.18
CA ARG A 11 11.45 13.87 4.22
C ARG A 11 12.47 14.87 3.65
N PHE A 12 13.36 14.42 2.78
CA PHE A 12 14.32 15.32 2.13
C PHE A 12 13.62 16.41 1.31
N LEU A 13 12.63 16.02 0.50
CA LEU A 13 11.84 16.94 -0.33
C LEU A 13 11.01 17.89 0.52
N GLN A 14 10.39 17.44 1.61
CA GLN A 14 9.62 18.31 2.50
C GLN A 14 10.50 19.33 3.24
N ASN A 15 11.72 18.95 3.63
CA ASN A 15 12.62 19.84 4.38
C ASN A 15 13.39 20.83 3.50
N ASN A 16 13.74 20.44 2.27
CA ASN A 16 14.58 21.22 1.37
C ASN A 16 13.82 21.79 0.17
N GLY A 17 12.60 21.33 -0.07
CA GLY A 17 11.71 21.86 -1.10
C GLY A 17 11.26 23.28 -0.77
N VAL A 18 11.21 24.12 -1.80
CA VAL A 18 10.79 25.53 -1.68
C VAL A 18 9.50 25.82 -2.45
N ASP A 19 8.96 24.82 -3.16
CA ASP A 19 7.82 24.97 -4.04
C ASP A 19 6.83 23.80 -3.92
N GLU A 20 5.66 24.00 -4.50
CA GLU A 20 4.58 23.01 -4.55
C GLU A 20 5.00 21.71 -5.25
N ALA A 21 5.88 21.78 -6.25
CA ALA A 21 6.34 20.60 -6.98
C ALA A 21 7.13 19.65 -6.05
N ALA A 22 7.94 20.20 -5.14
CA ALA A 22 8.64 19.43 -4.13
C ALA A 22 7.66 18.78 -3.13
N TYR A 23 6.63 19.50 -2.68
CA TYR A 23 5.61 18.97 -1.76
C TYR A 23 4.77 17.86 -2.39
N ARG A 24 4.31 18.04 -3.63
CA ARG A 24 3.64 16.99 -4.41
C ARG A 24 4.51 15.74 -4.55
N SER A 25 5.78 15.95 -4.87
CA SER A 25 6.76 14.86 -4.97
C SER A 25 6.95 14.15 -3.62
N ALA A 26 6.98 14.88 -2.51
CA ALA A 26 7.12 14.31 -1.17
C ALA A 26 5.94 13.38 -0.83
N ILE A 27 4.70 13.80 -1.10
CA ILE A 27 3.49 12.98 -0.90
C ILE A 27 3.57 11.69 -1.72
N SER A 28 3.95 11.79 -3.01
CA SER A 28 4.07 10.61 -3.86
C SER A 28 5.14 9.64 -3.36
N ARG A 29 6.28 10.16 -2.86
CA ARG A 29 7.30 9.30 -2.24
C ARG A 29 6.82 8.67 -0.94
N ALA A 30 6.10 9.40 -0.09
CA ALA A 30 5.51 8.85 1.14
C ALA A 30 4.57 7.67 0.83
N TYR A 31 3.66 7.83 -0.15
CA TYR A 31 2.80 6.74 -0.60
C TYR A 31 3.59 5.52 -1.11
N TYR A 32 4.59 5.73 -1.97
CA TYR A 32 5.36 4.61 -2.52
C TYR A 32 6.17 3.86 -1.46
N ALA A 33 6.61 4.51 -0.39
CA ALA A 33 7.25 3.85 0.74
C ALA A 33 6.34 2.78 1.35
N CYS A 34 5.09 3.13 1.64
CA CYS A 34 4.09 2.24 2.21
C CYS A 34 3.64 1.18 1.19
N PHE A 35 3.33 1.60 -0.03
CA PHE A 35 2.87 0.69 -1.09
C PHE A 35 3.85 -0.45 -1.32
N ILE A 36 5.15 -0.15 -1.45
CA ILE A 36 6.18 -1.17 -1.67
C ILE A 36 6.27 -2.11 -0.47
N ALA A 37 6.30 -1.59 0.75
CA ALA A 37 6.39 -2.42 1.95
C ALA A 37 5.19 -3.38 2.09
N VAL A 38 3.97 -2.88 1.90
CA VAL A 38 2.75 -3.68 1.96
C VAL A 38 2.69 -4.70 0.81
N ARG A 39 3.08 -4.29 -0.40
CA ARG A 39 3.15 -5.17 -1.58
C ARG A 39 4.12 -6.32 -1.38
N ASP A 40 5.30 -6.05 -0.87
CA ASP A 40 6.32 -7.05 -0.62
C ASP A 40 5.86 -8.04 0.49
N LEU A 41 5.18 -7.54 1.53
CA LEU A 41 4.53 -8.38 2.55
C LEU A 41 3.44 -9.27 1.94
N VAL A 42 2.51 -8.70 1.17
CA VAL A 42 1.42 -9.46 0.52
C VAL A 42 1.98 -10.51 -0.42
N PHE A 43 3.00 -10.19 -1.22
CA PHE A 43 3.63 -11.16 -2.11
C PHE A 43 4.25 -12.34 -1.34
N ARG A 44 4.90 -12.04 -0.20
CA ARG A 44 5.56 -13.03 0.64
C ARG A 44 4.59 -14.00 1.29
N VAL A 45 3.45 -13.51 1.78
CA VAL A 45 2.43 -14.36 2.43
C VAL A 45 1.45 -15.00 1.44
N CYS A 46 1.41 -14.52 0.19
CA CYS A 46 0.55 -15.11 -0.83
C CYS A 46 1.04 -16.52 -1.22
N SER A 47 0.12 -17.49 -1.22
CA SER A 47 0.47 -18.87 -1.56
C SER A 47 1.04 -18.97 -2.99
N PRO A 48 2.02 -19.86 -3.24
CA PRO A 48 2.54 -20.08 -4.59
C PRO A 48 1.46 -20.50 -5.59
N GLU A 49 0.42 -21.21 -5.12
CA GLU A 49 -0.70 -21.61 -5.97
C GLU A 49 -1.50 -20.41 -6.47
N TYR A 50 -1.90 -19.50 -5.58
CA TYR A 50 -2.64 -18.31 -5.97
C TYR A 50 -1.82 -17.37 -6.84
N ARG A 51 -0.51 -17.24 -6.56
CA ARG A 51 0.41 -16.51 -7.44
C ARG A 51 0.40 -17.07 -8.86
N ARG A 52 0.42 -18.40 -9.02
CA ARG A 52 0.29 -19.04 -10.35
C ARG A 52 -1.06 -18.77 -11.01
N LYS A 53 -2.18 -18.97 -10.29
CA LYS A 53 -3.54 -18.72 -10.81
C LYS A 53 -3.73 -17.27 -11.27
N ALA A 54 -3.13 -16.32 -10.55
CA ALA A 54 -3.19 -14.89 -10.86
C ALA A 54 -2.09 -14.39 -11.83
N GLY A 55 -1.18 -15.26 -12.29
CA GLY A 55 -0.06 -14.87 -13.16
C GLY A 55 0.99 -13.95 -12.52
N ILE A 56 1.07 -13.91 -11.19
CA ILE A 56 1.98 -13.05 -10.43
C ILE A 56 3.34 -13.76 -10.29
N LYS A 57 4.35 -13.28 -11.02
CA LYS A 57 5.71 -13.85 -10.99
C LYS A 57 6.59 -13.30 -9.88
N ASP A 58 6.44 -12.01 -9.60
CA ASP A 58 7.22 -11.26 -8.62
C ASP A 58 6.32 -10.22 -7.92
N GLU A 59 6.89 -9.48 -6.96
CA GLU A 59 6.16 -8.46 -6.21
C GLU A 59 5.57 -7.37 -7.11
N ARG A 60 6.17 -7.11 -8.27
CA ARG A 60 5.76 -6.05 -9.20
C ARG A 60 4.51 -6.43 -9.98
N GLY A 61 4.16 -7.72 -10.03
CA GLY A 61 2.88 -8.20 -10.53
C GLY A 61 1.68 -7.75 -9.68
N ILE A 62 1.90 -7.26 -8.45
CA ILE A 62 0.85 -6.73 -7.58
C ILE A 62 0.70 -5.22 -7.82
N GLY A 63 -0.41 -4.84 -8.47
CA GLY A 63 -0.76 -3.44 -8.72
C GLY A 63 -1.40 -2.72 -7.52
N HIS A 64 -1.53 -1.40 -7.62
CA HIS A 64 -2.18 -0.53 -6.62
C HIS A 64 -3.61 -0.95 -6.30
N LYS A 65 -4.40 -1.23 -7.34
CA LYS A 65 -5.81 -1.58 -7.20
C LYS A 65 -5.99 -2.92 -6.48
N PRO A 66 -5.31 -4.02 -6.87
CA PRO A 66 -5.35 -5.26 -6.11
C PRO A 66 -4.95 -5.13 -4.64
N LEU A 67 -3.87 -4.41 -4.36
CA LEU A 67 -3.41 -4.26 -2.99
C LEU A 67 -4.44 -3.56 -2.08
N ARG A 68 -5.02 -2.46 -2.56
CA ARG A 68 -5.95 -1.62 -1.78
C ARG A 68 -7.37 -2.17 -1.73
N GLU A 69 -7.90 -2.63 -2.86
CA GLU A 69 -9.33 -2.95 -3.00
C GLU A 69 -9.65 -4.40 -2.74
N TYR A 70 -8.65 -5.29 -2.81
CA TYR A 70 -8.88 -6.73 -2.86
C TYR A 70 -8.18 -7.44 -1.70
N TYR A 71 -6.84 -7.39 -1.66
CA TYR A 71 -6.07 -8.23 -0.75
C TYR A 71 -6.28 -7.89 0.73
N LEU A 72 -6.38 -6.61 1.07
CA LEU A 72 -6.63 -6.19 2.46
C LEU A 72 -8.13 -6.07 2.79
N LYS A 73 -9.01 -6.11 1.78
CA LYS A 73 -10.45 -5.89 1.98
C LYS A 73 -11.08 -7.02 2.81
N ASN A 74 -10.60 -8.25 2.64
CA ASN A 74 -11.11 -9.43 3.31
C ASN A 74 -10.41 -9.74 4.64
N GLY A 75 -9.61 -8.79 5.14
CA GLY A 75 -9.08 -8.83 6.50
C GLY A 75 -10.18 -8.60 7.52
N THR A 76 -10.32 -9.52 8.47
CA THR A 76 -11.35 -9.46 9.51
C THR A 76 -10.87 -8.73 10.76
N THR A 77 -9.55 -8.67 10.96
CA THR A 77 -8.94 -8.03 12.13
C THR A 77 -8.88 -6.52 11.99
N GLU A 78 -8.98 -5.84 13.13
CA GLU A 78 -8.94 -4.37 13.18
C GLU A 78 -7.60 -3.82 12.68
N SER A 79 -6.50 -4.54 12.94
CA SER A 79 -5.14 -4.22 12.45
C SER A 79 -5.09 -4.15 10.92
N VAL A 80 -5.65 -5.14 10.22
CA VAL A 80 -5.65 -5.21 8.76
C VAL A 80 -6.58 -4.16 8.15
N LYS A 81 -7.73 -3.90 8.79
CA LYS A 81 -8.68 -2.85 8.34
C LYS A 81 -8.06 -1.47 8.43
N ARG A 82 -7.40 -1.12 9.54
CA ARG A 82 -6.68 0.15 9.69
C ARG A 82 -5.58 0.29 8.65
N LEU A 83 -4.74 -0.74 8.49
CA LEU A 83 -3.69 -0.74 7.46
C LEU A 83 -4.25 -0.45 6.05
N ARG A 84 -5.40 -1.05 5.70
CA ARG A 84 -6.09 -0.79 4.42
C ARG A 84 -6.55 0.66 4.31
N ASP A 85 -7.18 1.17 5.36
CA ASP A 85 -7.80 2.50 5.35
C ASP A 85 -6.72 3.60 5.33
N ASP A 86 -5.64 3.43 6.08
CA ASP A 86 -4.50 4.34 6.08
C ASP A 86 -3.79 4.34 4.71
N LEU A 87 -3.56 3.16 4.13
CA LEU A 87 -2.98 3.05 2.78
C LEU A 87 -3.89 3.65 1.70
N LYS A 88 -5.21 3.57 1.89
CA LYS A 88 -6.20 4.21 1.02
C LYS A 88 -6.18 5.73 1.18
N SER A 89 -6.04 6.25 2.39
CA SER A 89 -5.86 7.69 2.67
C SER A 89 -4.66 8.23 1.89
N LEU A 90 -3.49 7.63 2.08
CA LEU A 90 -2.26 8.01 1.37
C LEU A 90 -2.37 7.92 -0.16
N TYR A 91 -3.10 6.92 -0.67
CA TYR A 91 -3.35 6.83 -2.10
C TYR A 91 -4.18 8.02 -2.61
N THR A 92 -5.22 8.43 -1.88
CA THR A 92 -6.02 9.61 -2.22
C THR A 92 -5.15 10.86 -2.22
N SER A 93 -4.36 11.08 -1.16
CA SER A 93 -3.42 12.20 -1.07
C SER A 93 -2.44 12.22 -2.25
N ARG A 94 -1.94 11.06 -2.65
CA ARG A 94 -1.12 10.93 -3.88
C ARG A 94 -1.91 11.32 -5.13
N ILE A 95 -3.15 10.86 -5.29
CA ILE A 95 -3.94 11.20 -6.49
C ILE A 95 -4.13 12.71 -6.61
N ASP A 96 -4.41 13.37 -5.49
CA ASP A 96 -4.50 14.83 -5.45
C ASP A 96 -3.17 15.49 -5.79
N ALA A 97 -2.07 15.01 -5.21
CA ALA A 97 -0.73 15.52 -5.48
C ALA A 97 -0.27 15.32 -6.93
N ASP A 98 -0.50 14.16 -7.53
CA ASP A 98 0.00 13.82 -8.88
C ASP A 98 -0.92 14.33 -9.99
N TYR A 99 -2.24 14.40 -9.77
CA TYR A 99 -3.22 14.58 -10.84
C TYR A 99 -4.21 15.73 -10.63
N ASN A 100 -4.38 16.24 -9.41
CA ASN A 100 -5.29 17.36 -9.14
C ASN A 100 -4.54 18.70 -9.17
N MET A 101 -4.47 19.31 -10.35
CA MET A 101 -3.83 20.62 -10.56
C MET A 101 -4.69 21.80 -10.08
N ARG A 102 -5.91 21.56 -9.62
CA ARG A 102 -6.80 22.61 -9.07
C ARG A 102 -6.64 22.79 -7.57
N GLN A 103 -6.02 21.82 -6.89
CA GLN A 103 -5.76 21.86 -5.46
C GLN A 103 -4.33 22.31 -5.24
N THR A 104 -4.12 23.39 -4.50
CA THR A 104 -2.78 23.79 -4.06
C THR A 104 -2.28 22.83 -3.01
N ILE A 105 -1.09 22.27 -3.19
CA ILE A 105 -0.43 21.42 -2.20
C ILE A 105 0.60 22.23 -1.41
N THR A 106 0.47 22.19 -0.09
CA THR A 106 1.31 22.94 0.84
C THR A 106 2.37 22.06 1.49
N LYS A 107 3.29 22.69 2.22
CA LYS A 107 4.28 21.98 3.05
C LYS A 107 3.60 21.13 4.14
N ASP A 108 2.49 21.63 4.69
CA ASP A 108 1.76 20.94 5.76
C ASP A 108 1.06 19.69 5.24
N ASP A 109 0.52 19.72 4.01
CA ASP A 109 -0.04 18.53 3.35
C ASP A 109 1.03 17.44 3.15
N ALA A 110 2.24 17.84 2.73
CA ALA A 110 3.37 16.93 2.59
C ALA A 110 3.83 16.36 3.94
N GLN A 111 3.86 17.19 4.99
CA GLN A 111 4.20 16.74 6.34
C GLN A 111 3.18 15.71 6.84
N TYR A 112 1.88 15.99 6.70
CA TYR A 112 0.81 15.09 7.11
C TYR A 112 0.90 13.74 6.40
N ALA A 113 1.12 13.72 5.08
CA ALA A 113 1.29 12.47 4.33
C ALA A 113 2.54 11.68 4.75
N ILE A 114 3.62 12.35 5.15
CA ILE A 114 4.83 11.70 5.67
C ILE A 114 4.54 11.05 7.03
N GLU A 115 3.84 11.73 7.93
CA GLU A 115 3.45 11.21 9.25
C GLU A 115 2.50 10.02 9.11
N GLU A 116 1.49 10.10 8.24
CA GLU A 116 0.62 8.97 7.91
C GLU A 116 1.42 7.78 7.37
N ALA A 117 2.40 8.03 6.48
CA ALA A 117 3.25 6.96 5.95
C ALA A 117 4.10 6.27 7.02
N GLU A 118 4.61 7.03 7.99
CA GLU A 118 5.33 6.50 9.14
C GLU A 118 4.45 5.61 10.00
N LEU A 119 3.23 6.05 10.30
CA LEU A 119 2.25 5.27 11.06
C LEU A 119 1.87 3.97 10.34
N VAL A 120 1.73 4.00 9.01
CA VAL A 120 1.47 2.79 8.22
C VAL A 120 2.62 1.81 8.31
N LEU A 121 3.86 2.28 8.14
CA LEU A 121 5.04 1.43 8.20
C LEU A 121 5.27 0.86 9.60
N GLN A 122 4.98 1.63 10.65
CA GLN A 122 4.98 1.15 12.03
C GLN A 122 3.87 0.14 12.29
N SER A 123 2.66 0.38 11.77
CA SER A 123 1.55 -0.57 11.91
C SER A 123 1.86 -1.89 11.23
N LEU A 124 2.54 -1.85 10.07
CA LEU A 124 2.95 -3.05 9.33
C LEU A 124 3.85 -3.99 10.15
N SER A 125 4.70 -3.45 11.04
CA SER A 125 5.53 -4.29 11.92
C SER A 125 4.76 -4.89 13.10
N MET A 126 3.56 -4.38 13.37
CA MET A 126 2.68 -4.83 14.46
C MET A 126 1.57 -5.78 13.97
N VAL A 127 1.23 -5.76 12.68
CA VAL A 127 0.24 -6.67 12.09
C VAL A 127 0.87 -8.06 11.91
N SER A 128 0.15 -9.10 12.33
CA SER A 128 0.62 -10.47 12.16
C SER A 128 0.59 -10.87 10.68
N GLU A 129 1.68 -11.46 10.18
CA GLU A 129 1.74 -11.97 8.80
C GLU A 129 0.61 -12.98 8.52
N LYS A 130 0.21 -13.75 9.54
CA LYS A 130 -0.91 -14.70 9.45
C LYS A 130 -2.26 -14.01 9.22
N GLU A 131 -2.45 -12.81 9.78
CA GLU A 131 -3.68 -12.02 9.56
C GLU A 131 -3.75 -11.51 8.11
N ILE A 132 -2.61 -11.04 7.58
CA ILE A 132 -2.50 -10.61 6.18
C ILE A 132 -2.65 -11.80 5.23
N GLU A 133 -2.01 -12.93 5.53
CA GLU A 133 -2.17 -14.19 4.80
C GLU A 133 -3.64 -14.60 4.71
N THR A 134 -4.34 -14.58 5.85
CA THR A 134 -5.77 -14.91 5.92
C THR A 134 -6.59 -13.97 5.04
N ALA A 135 -6.33 -12.65 5.08
CA ALA A 135 -7.02 -11.68 4.23
C ALA A 135 -6.81 -11.96 2.73
N VAL A 136 -5.56 -12.25 2.34
CA VAL A 136 -5.18 -12.56 0.95
C VAL A 136 -5.83 -13.86 0.49
N ASN A 137 -5.79 -14.91 1.31
CA ASN A 137 -6.36 -16.22 0.98
C ASN A 137 -7.89 -16.14 0.87
N ASN A 138 -8.57 -15.43 1.77
CA ASN A 138 -10.01 -15.21 1.69
C ASN A 138 -10.41 -14.54 0.36
N TYR A 139 -9.60 -13.61 -0.14
CA TYR A 139 -9.81 -13.02 -1.46
C TYR A 139 -9.67 -14.03 -2.59
N PHE A 140 -8.61 -14.83 -2.58
CA PHE A 140 -8.41 -15.80 -3.64
C PHE A 140 -9.42 -16.95 -3.62
N GLN A 141 -9.86 -17.41 -2.45
CA GLN A 141 -10.97 -18.36 -2.33
C GLN A 141 -12.28 -17.80 -2.90
N ALA A 142 -12.54 -16.51 -2.70
CA ALA A 142 -13.73 -15.87 -3.26
C ALA A 142 -13.72 -15.75 -4.79
N ILE A 143 -12.54 -15.70 -5.43
CA ILE A 143 -12.40 -15.52 -6.88
C ILE A 143 -12.10 -16.83 -7.61
N TYR A 144 -11.37 -17.72 -6.97
CA TYR A 144 -11.04 -19.06 -7.44
C TYR A 144 -11.58 -20.06 -6.42
N PRO A 145 -12.92 -20.19 -6.28
CA PRO A 145 -13.48 -21.24 -5.44
C PRO A 145 -12.92 -22.57 -5.92
N ASP A 146 -12.45 -23.38 -4.98
CA ASP A 146 -11.94 -24.71 -5.31
C ASP A 146 -13.04 -25.45 -6.07
N GLN A 147 -12.76 -25.80 -7.33
CA GLN A 147 -13.58 -26.75 -8.06
C GLN A 147 -13.31 -28.14 -7.48
N GLU A 148 -13.77 -28.39 -6.25
CA GLU A 148 -13.83 -29.73 -5.71
C GLU A 148 -15.08 -30.45 -6.25
N GLN A 149 -14.80 -31.25 -7.29
CA GLN A 149 -15.35 -32.59 -7.54
C GLN A 149 -16.83 -32.71 -7.94
N GLU A 150 -17.11 -32.49 -9.22
CA GLU A 150 -18.06 -33.36 -9.92
C GLU A 150 -17.28 -34.57 -10.47
N GLN A 151 -17.27 -35.66 -9.70
CA GLN A 151 -17.10 -37.02 -10.21
C GLN A 151 -18.37 -37.81 -9.90
#